data_AF-A0A512B2X1-F1
#
_entry.id   AF-A0A512B2X1-F1
#
_cell.length_a   1.000
_cell.length_b   1.000
_cell.length_c   1.000
_cell.angle_alpha   90.00
_cell.angle_beta   90.00
_cell.angle_gamma   90.00
#
_symmetry.space_group_name_H-M   'P 1'
#
loop_
_entity.id
_entity.type
_entity.pdbx_description
1 polymer ?
#
loop_
_entity_poly.entity_id
_entity_poly.type
_entity_poly.pdbx_seq_one_letter_code
_entity_poly.pdbx_strand_id
1 'polypeptide(L)'
;MRETEDSLLLLQVREGNRQAFDALYRKHWRYVYAAAYKRLQNSDQAKDIAQDVFTQLWVLLAVNNSPSLIENLTGYFYIAVRNNVLKWLEKERKYTPIPELLSNLSKIKDNADAEIIYQELQQSYTKVVANMPAQQQQIFKMRYEEDISSANIASQLNITSKTVRNQLGRALTKLKATLIFVSLVFLNS
;
A
#
# COMPACT_ATOMS: atom_id res chain seq x y z
N MET A 1 18.77 21.91 9.83
CA MET A 1 20.08 21.23 10.02
C MET A 1 20.07 19.75 9.68
N ARG A 2 19.03 18.94 10.00
CA ARG A 2 19.03 17.50 9.65
C ARG A 2 18.79 17.19 8.16
N GLU A 3 17.91 17.94 7.50
CA GLU A 3 17.62 17.77 6.07
C GLU A 3 18.80 18.14 5.16
N THR A 4 19.61 19.12 5.59
CA THR A 4 20.84 19.51 4.87
C THR A 4 21.93 18.44 4.94
N GLU A 5 22.05 17.72 6.06
CA GLU A 5 22.99 16.61 6.20
C GLU A 5 22.58 15.40 5.36
N ASP A 6 21.30 15.01 5.37
CA ASP A 6 20.79 13.90 4.55
C ASP A 6 20.95 14.20 3.06
N SER A 7 20.69 15.45 2.64
CA SER A 7 20.89 15.90 1.26
C SER A 7 22.35 15.76 0.80
N LEU A 8 23.30 16.11 1.67
CA LEU A 8 24.73 15.96 1.37
C LEU A 8 25.12 14.49 1.24
N LEU A 9 24.65 13.63 2.15
CA LEU A 9 24.91 12.19 2.08
C LEU A 9 24.30 11.58 0.80
N LEU A 10 23.09 11.99 0.42
CA LEU A 10 22.44 11.53 -0.81
C LEU A 10 23.25 11.91 -2.07
N LEU A 11 23.83 13.11 -2.11
CA LEU A 11 24.73 13.52 -3.19
C LEU A 11 26.00 12.66 -3.24
N GLN A 12 26.65 12.45 -2.10
CA GLN A 12 27.85 11.62 -2.02
C GLN A 12 27.59 10.17 -2.45
N VAL A 13 26.41 9.61 -2.14
CA VAL A 13 26.03 8.26 -2.61
C VAL A 13 25.95 8.20 -4.13
N ARG A 14 25.46 9.24 -4.81
CA ARG A 14 25.43 9.30 -6.28
C ARG A 14 26.82 9.31 -6.89
N GLU A 15 27.77 9.94 -6.21
CA GLU A 15 29.19 9.94 -6.59
C GLU A 15 29.89 8.59 -6.30
N GLY A 16 29.15 7.58 -5.83
CA GLY A 16 29.67 6.24 -5.53
C GLY A 16 30.25 6.11 -4.12
N ASN A 17 30.07 7.10 -3.24
CA ASN A 17 30.55 7.02 -1.86
C ASN A 17 29.71 6.05 -1.03
N ARG A 18 30.21 4.82 -0.89
CA ARG A 18 29.57 3.76 -0.10
C ARG A 18 29.47 4.11 1.39
N GLN A 19 30.43 4.84 1.95
CA GLN A 19 30.38 5.23 3.37
C GLN A 19 29.24 6.20 3.67
N ALA A 20 28.90 7.06 2.70
CA ALA A 20 27.74 7.94 2.81
C ALA A 20 26.44 7.15 2.86
N PHE A 21 26.34 6.06 2.09
CA PHE A 21 25.19 5.17 2.15
C PHE A 21 25.10 4.42 3.48
N ASP A 22 26.23 3.92 3.99
CA ASP A 22 26.27 3.26 5.30
C ASP A 22 25.83 4.21 6.42
N ALA A 23 26.17 5.49 6.32
CA ALA A 23 25.72 6.52 7.25
C ALA A 23 24.20 6.73 7.18
N LEU A 24 23.63 6.85 5.97
CA LEU A 24 22.18 6.92 5.76
C LEU A 24 21.46 5.69 6.30
N TYR A 25 22.01 4.50 6.03
CA TYR A 25 21.48 3.23 6.52
C TYR A 25 21.43 3.20 8.03
N ARG A 26 22.57 3.42 8.72
CA ARG A 26 22.61 3.41 10.20
C ARG A 26 21.67 4.43 10.82
N LYS A 27 21.58 5.62 10.22
CA LYS A 27 20.73 6.72 10.71
C LYS A 27 19.24 6.40 10.59
N HIS A 28 18.80 5.84 9.47
CA HIS A 28 17.38 5.68 9.14
C HIS A 28 16.85 4.26 9.32
N TRP A 29 17.71 3.25 9.53
CA TRP A 29 17.32 1.84 9.67
C TRP A 29 16.18 1.66 10.67
N ARG A 30 16.32 2.22 11.88
CA ARG A 30 15.32 2.05 12.94
C ARG A 30 13.96 2.64 12.54
N TYR A 31 13.94 3.76 11.82
CA TYR A 31 12.71 4.38 11.35
C TYR A 31 12.02 3.51 10.29
N VAL A 32 12.77 3.06 9.29
CA VAL A 32 12.26 2.20 8.20
C VAL A 32 11.76 0.86 8.76
N TYR A 33 12.54 0.22 9.63
CA TYR A 33 12.16 -1.02 10.30
C TYR A 33 10.91 -0.83 11.17
N ALA A 34 10.86 0.20 12.02
CA ALA A 34 9.69 0.45 12.87
C ALA A 34 8.43 0.70 12.04
N ALA A 35 8.56 1.42 10.92
CA ALA A 35 7.47 1.64 9.98
C ALA A 35 6.98 0.34 9.32
N ALA A 36 7.88 -0.59 8.97
CA ALA A 36 7.50 -1.88 8.43
C ALA A 36 6.88 -2.79 9.51
N TYR A 37 7.49 -2.84 10.69
CA TYR A 37 7.04 -3.63 11.84
C TYR A 37 5.65 -3.22 12.31
N LYS A 38 5.37 -1.91 12.39
CA LYS A 38 4.05 -1.39 12.76
C LYS A 38 2.93 -1.94 11.86
N ARG A 39 3.26 -2.23 10.59
CA ARG A 39 2.31 -2.73 9.57
C ARG A 39 2.21 -4.25 9.52
N LEU A 40 3.31 -4.94 9.77
CA LEU A 40 3.41 -6.38 9.60
C LEU A 40 3.27 -7.18 10.91
N GLN A 41 3.57 -6.55 12.05
CA GLN A 41 3.66 -7.19 13.37
C GLN A 41 4.52 -8.48 13.36
N ASN A 42 5.51 -8.53 12.46
CA ASN A 42 6.42 -9.64 12.27
C ASN A 42 7.83 -9.09 12.08
N SER A 43 8.75 -9.45 12.97
CA SER A 43 10.10 -8.89 13.00
C SER A 43 10.91 -9.25 11.76
N ASP A 44 10.87 -10.50 11.32
CA ASP A 44 11.69 -10.96 10.21
C ASP A 44 11.23 -10.34 8.89
N GLN A 45 9.92 -10.33 8.65
CA GLN A 45 9.36 -9.68 7.46
C GLN A 45 9.59 -8.15 7.47
N ALA A 46 9.55 -7.51 8.64
CA ALA A 46 9.87 -6.09 8.75
C ALA A 46 11.35 -5.80 8.43
N LYS A 47 12.28 -6.68 8.80
CA LYS A 47 13.70 -6.55 8.41
C LYS A 47 13.88 -6.72 6.90
N ASP A 48 13.25 -7.72 6.31
CA ASP A 48 13.32 -7.97 4.86
C ASP A 48 12.81 -6.75 4.07
N ILE A 49 11.66 -6.19 4.46
CA ILE A 49 11.12 -4.97 3.83
C ILE A 49 12.06 -3.79 4.00
N ALA A 50 12.65 -3.60 5.19
CA ALA A 50 13.59 -2.51 5.40
C ALA A 50 14.82 -2.66 4.50
N GLN A 51 15.37 -3.87 4.38
CA GLN A 51 16.49 -4.17 3.49
C GLN A 51 16.15 -3.91 2.03
N ASP A 52 14.97 -4.30 1.56
CA ASP A 52 14.49 -4.03 0.20
C ASP A 52 14.39 -2.53 -0.08
N VAL A 53 13.88 -1.74 0.87
CA VAL A 53 13.78 -0.28 0.76
C VAL A 53 15.15 0.38 0.61
N PHE A 54 16.14 -0.03 1.43
CA PHE A 54 17.50 0.50 1.31
C PHE A 54 18.18 0.04 0.00
N THR A 55 17.93 -1.19 -0.44
CA THR A 55 18.44 -1.69 -1.72
C THR A 55 17.88 -0.88 -2.89
N GLN A 56 16.59 -0.57 -2.86
CA GLN A 56 15.95 0.30 -3.86
C GLN A 56 16.53 1.71 -3.86
N LEU A 57 16.80 2.28 -2.68
CA LEU A 57 17.46 3.58 -2.55
C LEU A 57 18.88 3.56 -3.15
N TRP A 58 19.67 2.51 -2.88
CA TRP A 58 21.01 2.36 -3.45
C TRP A 58 20.95 2.28 -4.98
N VAL A 59 20.08 1.43 -5.54
CA VAL A 59 19.92 1.30 -7.00
C VAL A 59 19.49 2.64 -7.62
N LEU A 60 18.55 3.34 -6.98
CA LEU A 60 18.06 4.64 -7.46
C LEU A 60 19.18 5.70 -7.52
N LEU A 61 20.05 5.75 -6.51
CA LEU A 61 21.06 6.79 -6.37
C LEU A 61 22.38 6.43 -7.07
N ALA A 62 22.93 5.25 -6.80
CA ALA A 62 24.28 4.86 -7.23
C ALA A 62 24.31 4.19 -8.61
N VAL A 63 23.24 3.48 -9.00
CA VAL A 63 23.19 2.76 -10.29
C VAL A 63 22.50 3.58 -11.35
N ASN A 64 21.32 4.12 -11.04
CA ASN A 64 20.50 4.84 -12.02
C ASN A 64 20.87 6.32 -12.17
N ASN A 65 21.77 6.83 -11.31
CA ASN A 65 22.18 8.24 -11.25
C ASN A 65 20.99 9.20 -11.38
N SER A 66 19.89 8.90 -10.68
CA SER A 66 18.62 9.59 -10.88
C SER A 66 18.76 11.10 -10.62
N PRO A 67 18.32 11.99 -11.54
CA PRO A 67 18.52 13.43 -11.41
C PRO A 67 17.64 14.05 -10.32
N SER A 68 16.50 13.44 -9.99
CA SER A 68 15.55 13.95 -9.00
C SER A 68 16.14 13.90 -7.59
N LEU A 69 16.42 15.06 -6.98
CA LEU A 69 16.89 15.14 -5.60
C LEU A 69 15.77 14.67 -4.66
N ILE A 70 16.07 13.74 -3.75
CA ILE A 70 15.11 13.37 -2.69
C ILE A 70 15.16 14.49 -1.65
N GLU A 71 14.24 15.44 -1.74
CA GLU A 71 14.19 16.59 -0.82
C GLU A 71 13.75 16.18 0.59
N ASN A 72 12.83 15.21 0.69
CA ASN A 72 12.35 14.67 1.96
C ASN A 72 12.58 13.15 2.04
N LEU A 73 13.72 12.78 2.62
CA LEU A 73 14.12 11.38 2.76
C LEU A 73 13.19 10.57 3.66
N THR A 74 12.66 11.19 4.72
CA THR A 74 11.71 10.55 5.64
C THR A 74 10.38 10.22 4.94
N GLY A 75 9.88 11.16 4.11
CA GLY A 75 8.69 10.97 3.28
C GLY A 75 8.90 9.91 2.21
N TYR A 76 10.06 9.91 1.56
CA TYR A 76 10.46 8.84 0.63
C TYR A 76 10.42 7.47 1.31
N PHE A 77 11.06 7.32 2.47
CA PHE A 77 11.07 6.05 3.21
C PHE A 77 9.68 5.59 3.61
N TYR A 78 8.81 6.51 4.05
CA TYR A 78 7.44 6.18 4.40
C TYR A 78 6.68 5.56 3.21
N ILE A 79 6.79 6.19 2.03
CA ILE A 79 6.16 5.71 0.80
C ILE A 79 6.77 4.38 0.35
N ALA A 80 8.10 4.27 0.37
CA ALA A 80 8.82 3.08 -0.05
C ALA A 80 8.47 1.87 0.83
N VAL A 81 8.46 2.03 2.17
CA VAL A 81 8.04 0.97 3.10
C VAL A 81 6.60 0.56 2.83
N ARG A 82 5.67 1.52 2.71
CA ARG A 82 4.26 1.23 2.41
C ARG A 82 4.13 0.37 1.15
N ASN A 83 4.79 0.77 0.06
CA ASN A 83 4.67 0.07 -1.22
C ASN A 83 5.28 -1.33 -1.16
N ASN A 84 6.40 -1.52 -0.48
CA ASN A 84 7.03 -2.83 -0.32
C ASN A 84 6.17 -3.76 0.56
N VAL A 85 5.59 -3.26 1.66
CA VAL A 85 4.65 -4.03 2.49
C VAL A 85 3.44 -4.47 1.66
N LEU A 86 2.85 -3.57 0.86
CA LEU A 86 1.73 -3.91 -0.02
C LEU A 86 2.10 -5.02 -1.02
N LYS A 87 3.25 -4.87 -1.68
CA LYS A 87 3.77 -5.85 -2.63
C LYS A 87 4.03 -7.22 -1.99
N TRP A 88 4.54 -7.23 -0.77
CA TRP A 88 4.75 -8.46 0.00
C TRP A 88 3.43 -9.15 0.36
N LEU A 89 2.46 -8.38 0.87
CA LEU A 89 1.11 -8.88 1.18
C LEU A 89 0.41 -9.45 -0.06
N GLU A 90 0.61 -8.84 -1.23
CA GLU A 90 0.11 -9.37 -2.51
C GLU A 90 0.77 -10.70 -2.90
N LYS A 91 2.10 -10.81 -2.71
CA LYS A 91 2.89 -12.00 -3.08
C LYS A 91 2.58 -13.21 -2.20
N GLU A 92 2.42 -13.00 -0.90
CA GLU A 92 2.21 -14.09 0.07
C GLU A 92 0.86 -14.81 -0.07
N ARG A 93 -0.03 -14.37 -0.99
CA ARG A 93 -1.39 -14.91 -1.11
C ARG A 93 -2.11 -15.05 0.24
N LYS A 94 -1.74 -14.25 1.25
CA LYS A 94 -2.58 -13.90 2.41
C LYS A 94 -3.73 -13.00 1.93
N TYR A 95 -4.41 -13.53 0.93
CA TYR A 95 -5.56 -13.01 0.23
C TYR A 95 -6.75 -13.58 0.98
N THR A 96 -7.08 -12.92 2.08
CA THR A 96 -8.40 -13.01 2.69
C THR A 96 -9.44 -12.74 1.58
N PRO A 97 -10.34 -13.69 1.26
CA PRO A 97 -11.49 -13.41 0.41
C PRO A 97 -12.20 -12.17 0.93
N ILE A 98 -12.58 -11.24 0.05
CA ILE A 98 -13.20 -9.95 0.41
C ILE A 98 -14.39 -10.04 1.40
N PRO A 99 -15.20 -11.12 1.43
CA PRO A 99 -16.19 -11.31 2.50
C PRO A 99 -15.61 -11.27 3.91
N GLU A 100 -14.38 -11.77 4.12
CA GLU A 100 -13.70 -11.73 5.41
C GLU A 100 -13.13 -10.35 5.75
N LEU A 101 -12.75 -9.53 4.76
CA LEU A 101 -12.35 -8.14 5.03
C LEU A 101 -13.57 -7.33 5.49
N LEU A 102 -14.71 -7.48 4.82
CA LEU A 102 -15.98 -6.85 5.20
C LEU A 102 -16.52 -7.38 6.55
N SER A 103 -16.35 -8.68 6.84
CA SER A 103 -16.75 -9.26 8.14
C SER A 103 -15.81 -8.93 9.29
N ASN A 104 -14.54 -8.62 9.02
CA ASN A 104 -13.63 -8.10 10.03
C ASN A 104 -13.87 -6.62 10.31
N LEU A 105 -14.39 -5.85 9.35
CA LEU A 105 -14.84 -4.47 9.58
C LEU A 105 -16.06 -4.38 10.48
N SER A 106 -16.99 -5.35 10.42
CA SER A 106 -18.12 -5.38 11.35
C SER A 106 -17.73 -5.80 12.78
N LYS A 107 -16.57 -6.43 12.96
CA LYS A 107 -16.00 -6.76 14.29
C LYS A 107 -15.28 -5.60 14.97
N ILE A 108 -15.05 -4.51 14.25
CA ILE A 108 -14.45 -3.29 14.80
C ILE A 108 -15.46 -2.54 15.70
N LYS A 109 -16.70 -3.01 15.84
CA LYS A 109 -17.80 -2.31 16.53
C LYS A 109 -17.71 -2.22 18.07
N ASP A 110 -16.69 -2.81 18.70
CA ASP A 110 -16.60 -2.90 20.17
C ASP A 110 -15.70 -1.86 20.85
N ASN A 111 -15.31 -0.78 20.15
CA ASN A 111 -14.57 0.34 20.76
C ASN A 111 -15.15 1.69 20.32
N ALA A 112 -15.19 2.68 21.22
CA ALA A 112 -15.76 4.00 20.94
C ALA A 112 -15.00 4.78 19.84
N ASP A 113 -13.68 4.57 19.71
CA ASP A 113 -12.85 5.13 18.64
C ASP A 113 -13.10 4.45 17.28
N ALA A 114 -13.75 3.30 17.29
CA ALA A 114 -13.89 2.42 16.15
C ALA A 114 -15.08 2.78 15.26
N GLU A 115 -16.07 3.49 15.80
CA GLU A 115 -17.22 4.02 15.05
C GLU A 115 -16.81 5.15 14.11
N ILE A 116 -15.91 6.05 14.54
CA ILE A 116 -15.37 7.13 13.70
C ILE A 116 -14.55 6.53 12.54
N ILE A 117 -13.67 5.59 12.86
CA ILE A 117 -12.86 4.87 11.88
C ILE A 117 -13.75 4.11 10.89
N TYR A 118 -14.82 3.48 11.36
CA TYR A 118 -15.80 2.81 10.52
C TYR A 118 -16.51 3.78 9.56
N GLN A 119 -16.96 4.93 10.05
CA GLN A 119 -17.63 5.94 9.23
C GLN A 119 -16.71 6.52 8.16
N GLU A 120 -15.45 6.82 8.49
CA GLU A 120 -14.46 7.32 7.53
C GLU A 120 -14.05 6.27 6.49
N LEU A 121 -13.97 5.01 6.91
CA LEU A 121 -13.75 3.89 5.99
C LEU A 121 -14.93 3.68 5.05
N GLN A 122 -16.17 3.79 5.56
CA GLN A 122 -17.39 3.74 4.74
C GLN A 122 -17.46 4.90 3.75
N GLN A 123 -17.12 6.12 4.18
CA GLN A 123 -17.03 7.27 3.27
C GLN A 123 -15.95 7.06 2.19
N SER A 124 -14.79 6.52 2.56
CA SER A 124 -13.72 6.25 1.60
C SER A 124 -14.09 5.13 0.63
N TYR A 125 -14.73 4.07 1.11
CA TYR A 125 -15.31 3.01 0.28
C TYR A 125 -16.29 3.60 -0.74
N THR A 126 -17.24 4.41 -0.28
CA THR A 126 -18.25 5.07 -1.13
C THR A 126 -17.61 5.96 -2.19
N LYS A 127 -16.60 6.77 -1.82
CA LYS A 127 -15.85 7.61 -2.75
C LYS A 127 -15.10 6.79 -3.81
N VAL A 128 -14.50 5.67 -3.43
CA VAL A 128 -13.74 4.83 -4.38
C VAL A 128 -14.68 4.18 -5.38
N VAL A 129 -15.81 3.63 -4.92
CA VAL A 129 -16.84 3.03 -5.78
C VAL A 129 -17.42 4.06 -6.74
N ALA A 130 -17.73 5.27 -6.27
CA ALA A 130 -18.26 6.36 -7.10
C ALA A 130 -17.26 6.84 -8.17
N ASN A 131 -15.96 6.72 -7.92
CA ASN A 131 -14.91 7.10 -8.88
C ASN A 131 -14.47 5.93 -9.80
N MET A 132 -15.22 4.84 -9.86
CA MET A 132 -14.98 3.78 -10.84
C MET A 132 -15.67 4.12 -12.17
N PRO A 133 -15.10 3.73 -13.32
CA PRO A 133 -15.83 3.74 -14.58
C PRO A 133 -17.15 2.97 -14.46
N ALA A 134 -18.22 3.47 -15.09
CA ALA A 134 -19.57 2.95 -14.94
C ALA A 134 -19.68 1.42 -15.11
N GLN A 135 -19.01 0.86 -16.12
CA GLN A 135 -19.01 -0.59 -16.36
C GLN A 135 -18.35 -1.37 -15.22
N GLN A 136 -17.30 -0.82 -14.62
CA GLN A 136 -16.60 -1.45 -13.50
C GLN A 136 -17.44 -1.38 -12.22
N GLN A 137 -18.11 -0.24 -11.98
CA GLN A 137 -19.05 -0.08 -10.87
C GLN A 137 -20.23 -1.05 -10.97
N GLN A 138 -20.82 -1.17 -12.16
CA GLN A 138 -21.92 -2.10 -12.43
C GLN A 138 -21.51 -3.55 -12.17
N ILE A 139 -20.38 -3.98 -12.73
CA ILE A 139 -19.84 -5.34 -12.51
C ILE A 139 -19.58 -5.61 -11.02
N PHE A 140 -19.06 -4.61 -10.30
CA PHE A 140 -18.79 -4.71 -8.87
C PHE A 140 -20.08 -4.88 -8.06
N LYS A 141 -21.09 -4.04 -8.31
CA LYS A 141 -22.41 -4.12 -7.68
C LYS A 141 -23.09 -5.47 -7.94
N MET A 142 -23.16 -5.90 -9.20
CA MET A 142 -23.73 -7.19 -9.57
C MET A 142 -23.05 -8.35 -8.85
N ARG A 143 -21.72 -8.26 -8.62
CA ARG A 143 -20.99 -9.32 -7.93
C ARG A 143 -21.18 -9.31 -6.41
N TYR A 144 -21.18 -8.14 -5.78
CA TYR A 144 -21.06 -8.02 -4.32
C TYR A 144 -22.34 -7.60 -3.60
N GLU A 145 -23.28 -6.94 -4.29
CA GLU A 145 -24.60 -6.58 -3.73
C GLU A 145 -25.68 -7.56 -4.19
N GLU A 146 -25.58 -8.07 -5.42
CA GLU A 146 -26.59 -8.95 -6.04
C GLU A 146 -26.14 -10.43 -6.10
N ASP A 147 -24.91 -10.72 -5.65
CA ASP A 147 -24.25 -12.04 -5.63
C ASP A 147 -24.28 -12.82 -6.96
N ILE A 148 -24.23 -12.11 -8.09
CA ILE A 148 -24.23 -12.72 -9.41
C ILE A 148 -22.84 -13.30 -9.72
N SER A 149 -22.80 -14.51 -10.29
CA SER A 149 -21.53 -15.14 -10.68
C SER A 149 -20.86 -14.40 -11.85
N SER A 150 -19.53 -14.44 -11.94
CA SER A 150 -18.81 -13.77 -13.04
C SER A 150 -19.20 -14.29 -14.43
N ALA A 151 -19.65 -15.54 -14.54
CA ALA A 151 -20.16 -16.11 -15.78
C ALA A 151 -21.53 -15.51 -16.15
N ASN A 152 -22.43 -15.36 -15.18
CA ASN A 152 -23.75 -14.77 -15.41
C ASN A 152 -23.65 -13.26 -15.70
N ILE A 153 -22.73 -12.54 -15.03
CA ILE A 153 -22.42 -11.14 -15.33
C ILE A 153 -21.90 -11.01 -16.77
N ALA A 154 -20.99 -11.91 -17.18
CA ALA A 154 -20.44 -11.93 -18.53
C ALA A 154 -21.54 -12.10 -19.59
N SER A 155 -22.46 -13.03 -19.36
CA SER A 155 -23.62 -13.24 -20.22
C SER A 155 -24.55 -12.01 -20.25
N GLN A 156 -24.89 -11.42 -19.11
CA GLN A 156 -25.80 -10.28 -19.04
C GLN A 156 -25.24 -9.00 -19.68
N LEU A 157 -23.92 -8.78 -19.57
CA LEU A 157 -23.26 -7.59 -20.12
C LEU A 157 -22.66 -7.83 -21.51
N ASN A 158 -22.84 -9.02 -22.08
CA ASN A 158 -22.28 -9.43 -23.37
C ASN A 158 -20.75 -9.20 -23.47
N ILE A 159 -20.03 -9.61 -22.43
CA ILE A 159 -18.55 -9.55 -22.34
C ILE A 159 -17.99 -10.91 -21.93
N THR A 160 -16.67 -11.07 -21.92
CA THR A 160 -16.06 -12.34 -21.48
C THR A 160 -15.95 -12.42 -19.95
N SER A 161 -16.03 -13.64 -19.39
CA SER A 161 -15.75 -13.89 -17.97
C SER A 161 -14.33 -13.48 -17.55
N LYS A 162 -13.40 -13.41 -18.50
CA LYS A 162 -12.05 -12.86 -18.28
C LYS A 162 -12.11 -11.34 -18.09
N THR A 163 -12.87 -10.63 -18.92
CA THR A 163 -13.11 -9.19 -18.78
C THR A 163 -13.77 -8.86 -17.43
N VAL A 164 -14.79 -9.61 -17.02
CA VAL A 164 -15.44 -9.45 -15.71
C VAL A 164 -14.43 -9.60 -14.57
N ARG A 165 -13.64 -10.69 -14.56
CA ARG A 165 -12.62 -10.91 -13.53
C ARG A 165 -11.54 -9.82 -13.53
N ASN A 166 -11.13 -9.33 -14.69
CA ASN A 166 -10.15 -8.24 -14.79
C ASN A 166 -10.71 -6.93 -14.24
N GLN A 167 -11.96 -6.59 -14.55
CA GLN A 167 -12.60 -5.37 -14.03
C GLN A 167 -12.80 -5.46 -12.51
N LEU A 168 -13.24 -6.62 -12.01
CA LEU A 168 -13.31 -6.89 -10.56
C LEU A 168 -11.94 -6.77 -9.91
N GLY A 169 -10.90 -7.40 -10.48
CA GLY A 169 -9.53 -7.30 -9.98
C GLY A 169 -9.06 -5.86 -9.87
N ARG A 170 -9.24 -5.05 -10.91
CA ARG A 170 -8.90 -3.61 -10.92
C ARG A 170 -9.69 -2.82 -9.87
N ALA A 171 -10.97 -3.13 -9.69
CA ALA A 171 -11.84 -2.45 -8.73
C ALA A 171 -11.36 -2.71 -7.31
N LEU A 172 -10.99 -3.97 -7.05
CA LEU A 172 -10.46 -4.44 -5.78
C LEU A 172 -9.08 -3.88 -5.49
N THR A 173 -8.18 -3.78 -6.47
CA THR A 173 -6.88 -3.12 -6.28
C THR A 173 -7.08 -1.66 -5.87
N LYS A 174 -8.00 -0.93 -6.53
CA LYS A 174 -8.31 0.47 -6.23
C LYS A 174 -8.93 0.64 -4.82
N LEU A 175 -9.85 -0.24 -4.46
CA LEU A 175 -10.44 -0.29 -3.11
C LEU A 175 -9.39 -0.61 -2.05
N LYS A 176 -8.58 -1.65 -2.25
CA LYS A 176 -7.54 -2.06 -1.30
C LYS A 176 -6.50 -0.97 -1.09
N ALA A 177 -5.99 -0.35 -2.15
CA ALA A 177 -5.00 0.73 -2.03
C ALA A 177 -5.50 1.89 -1.16
N THR A 178 -6.81 2.18 -1.24
CA THR A 178 -7.44 3.29 -0.51
C THR A 178 -7.86 2.88 0.91
N LEU A 179 -8.44 1.70 1.11
CA LEU A 179 -8.86 1.22 2.43
C LEU A 179 -7.66 0.81 3.30
N ILE A 180 -6.58 0.30 2.70
CA ILE A 180 -5.30 0.10 3.40
C ILE A 180 -4.67 1.44 3.77
N PHE A 181 -4.80 2.49 2.94
CA PHE A 181 -4.37 3.83 3.31
C PHE A 181 -5.13 4.37 4.52
N VAL A 182 -6.45 4.23 4.56
CA VAL A 182 -7.30 4.64 5.70
C VAL A 182 -6.93 3.85 6.95
N SER A 183 -6.93 2.52 6.91
CA SER A 183 -6.56 1.70 8.09
C SER A 183 -5.15 1.99 8.61
N LEU A 184 -4.17 2.27 7.73
CA LEU A 184 -2.81 2.64 8.14
C LEU A 184 -2.69 4.06 8.70
N VAL A 185 -3.59 4.98 8.37
CA VAL A 185 -3.62 6.33 8.95
C VAL A 185 -4.27 6.27 10.34
N PHE A 186 -5.33 5.47 10.51
CA PHE A 186 -6.14 5.47 11.73
C PHE A 186 -5.74 4.44 12.79
N LEU A 187 -5.09 3.31 12.44
CA LEU A 187 -4.49 2.40 13.44
C LEU A 187 -3.21 2.96 14.08
N ASN A 188 -2.85 4.20 13.75
CA ASN A 188 -1.58 4.82 14.09
C ASN A 188 -1.72 6.16 14.81
N SER A 189 -2.95 6.60 15.09
CA SER A 189 -3.29 7.81 15.87
C SER A 189 -3.56 7.47 17.33
#